data_AF-A0AAN7XPF0-F1
#
_entry.id   AF-A0AAN7XPF0-F1
#
_cell.length_a   1.000
_cell.length_b   1.000
_cell.length_c   1.000
_cell.angle_alpha   90.00
_cell.angle_beta   90.00
_cell.angle_gamma   90.00
#
_symmetry.space_group_name_H-M   'P 1'
#
loop_
_entity.id
_entity.type
_entity.pdbx_description
1 polymer ?
#
loop_
_entity_poly.entity_id
_entity_poly.type
_entity_poly.pdbx_seq_one_letter_code
_entity_poly.pdbx_strand_id
1 'polypeptide(L)'
;MASTEIARQAGEGARAVPLAGHVGFDSMPDQLVNKSVNHGFCFNILCVGETGLGKSTLMDTLFNTKFEGEPTQHNQPGVTLKSNTYELQESNVRLKLTVVNTVGFGDQINKEDSYKSIHPQGHSLKSLDLVTMKKLDSKVNIIPIVAKSDAISKSELAKFKIKITSELVSNGVQIYQFPTDDESVAEINSTMNSHLPFAVVGSTEEVKIGNKMVKARQYPWGTVQVENENHCDFRQAARNADQSEHGGPARADAHPSL
;
A
#
# COMPACT_ATOMS: atom_id res chain seq x y z
N MET A 1 23.90 39.61 38.71
CA MET A 1 23.64 41.05 38.55
C MET A 1 23.54 41.35 37.06
N ALA A 2 22.68 42.33 36.71
CA ALA A 2 22.28 42.79 35.37
C ALA A 2 21.05 42.09 34.75
N SER A 3 19.87 42.37 35.30
CA SER A 3 18.61 42.33 34.55
C SER A 3 18.25 43.77 34.19
N THR A 4 18.19 44.09 32.91
CA THR A 4 17.70 45.39 32.42
C THR A 4 16.31 45.14 31.84
N GLU A 5 15.27 45.57 32.56
CA GLU A 5 13.89 45.53 32.09
C GLU A 5 13.71 46.61 31.01
N ILE A 6 13.48 46.18 29.77
CA ILE A 6 12.99 47.04 28.69
C ILE A 6 11.48 46.87 28.64
N ALA A 7 10.75 47.84 29.20
CA ALA A 7 9.30 47.92 29.05
C ALA A 7 8.95 48.29 27.60
N ARG A 8 8.41 47.34 26.83
CA ARG A 8 7.81 47.61 25.51
C ARG A 8 6.35 48.02 25.70
N GLN A 9 6.00 49.22 25.26
CA GLN A 9 4.62 49.70 25.16
C GLN A 9 3.81 48.80 24.21
N ALA A 10 2.66 48.31 24.69
CA ALA A 10 1.70 47.58 23.89
C ALA A 10 0.91 48.58 23.01
N GLY A 11 0.98 48.44 21.69
CA GLY A 11 0.17 49.21 20.76
C GLY A 11 -1.30 48.77 20.77
N GLU A 12 -2.21 49.74 20.74
CA GLU A 12 -3.66 49.52 20.66
C GLU A 12 -4.02 48.83 19.33
N GLY A 13 -4.65 47.65 19.43
CA GLY A 13 -5.09 46.84 18.28
C GLY A 13 -4.71 45.36 18.33
N ALA A 14 -3.92 44.92 19.33
CA ALA A 14 -3.56 43.51 19.46
C ALA A 14 -4.67 42.70 20.16
N ARG A 15 -5.32 41.79 19.42
CA ARG A 15 -6.19 40.76 20.01
C ARG A 15 -5.31 39.80 20.81
N ALA A 16 -5.37 39.88 22.15
CA ALA A 16 -4.73 38.90 23.02
C ALA A 16 -5.42 37.54 22.83
N VAL A 17 -4.79 36.64 22.08
CA VAL A 17 -5.17 35.23 22.05
C VAL A 17 -4.58 34.61 23.31
N PRO A 18 -5.37 34.06 24.24
CA PRO A 18 -4.82 33.36 25.39
C PRO A 18 -3.98 32.19 24.88
N LEU A 19 -2.68 32.20 25.19
CA LEU A 19 -1.78 31.10 24.85
C LEU A 19 -2.20 29.88 25.68
N ALA A 20 -2.94 28.97 25.06
CA ALA A 20 -3.28 27.68 25.65
C ALA A 20 -2.02 26.79 25.60
N GLY A 21 -1.17 26.91 26.62
CA GLY A 21 -0.04 26.02 26.85
C GLY A 21 1.32 26.56 26.39
N HIS A 22 2.36 25.78 26.71
CA HIS A 22 3.75 26.07 26.38
C HIS A 22 3.94 26.02 24.85
N VAL A 23 4.40 27.13 24.26
CA VAL A 23 4.68 27.23 22.82
C VAL A 23 6.18 27.45 22.66
N GLY A 24 6.89 26.40 22.24
CA GLY A 24 8.35 26.40 22.03
C GLY A 24 8.74 25.61 20.77
N PHE A 25 10.00 25.69 20.35
CA PHE A 25 10.52 24.86 19.24
C PHE A 25 10.35 23.36 19.50
N ASP A 26 10.30 22.97 20.77
CA ASP A 26 10.04 21.60 21.23
C ASP A 26 8.62 21.11 20.89
N SER A 27 7.67 22.04 20.71
CA SER A 27 6.28 21.74 20.32
C SER A 27 6.05 21.79 18.80
N MET A 28 7.08 22.11 18.00
CA MET A 28 6.95 22.21 16.55
C MET A 28 6.60 20.87 15.87
N PRO A 29 7.17 19.72 16.29
CA PRO A 29 6.78 18.41 15.78
C PRO A 29 5.30 18.11 16.06
N ASP A 30 4.85 18.38 17.30
CA ASP A 30 3.45 18.20 17.70
C ASP A 30 2.53 19.13 16.91
N GLN A 31 2.94 20.38 16.66
CA GLN A 31 2.20 21.33 15.83
C GLN A 31 2.12 20.87 14.36
N LEU A 32 3.17 20.26 13.82
CA LEU A 32 3.21 19.70 12.47
C LEU A 32 2.30 18.47 12.34
N VAL A 33 2.37 17.56 13.30
CA VAL A 33 1.49 16.38 13.38
C VAL A 33 0.03 16.83 13.51
N ASN A 34 -0.26 17.74 14.45
CA ASN A 34 -1.63 18.19 14.72
C ASN A 34 -2.20 19.04 13.56
N LYS A 35 -1.36 19.79 12.85
CA LYS A 35 -1.74 20.48 11.61
C LYS A 35 -2.04 19.49 10.47
N SER A 36 -1.26 18.42 10.38
CA SER A 36 -1.44 17.37 9.36
C SER A 36 -2.70 16.52 9.64
N VAL A 37 -2.94 16.17 10.91
CA VAL A 37 -4.16 15.50 11.38
C VAL A 37 -5.41 16.34 11.09
N ASN A 38 -5.37 17.65 11.33
CA ASN A 38 -6.50 18.55 11.07
C ASN A 38 -6.78 18.77 9.57
N HIS A 39 -5.74 18.79 8.74
CA HIS A 39 -5.87 19.01 7.29
C HIS A 39 -6.28 17.72 6.54
N GLY A 40 -6.07 16.56 7.16
CA GLY A 40 -6.29 15.26 6.54
C GLY A 40 -5.23 14.93 5.48
N PHE A 41 -5.17 13.66 5.08
CA PHE A 41 -4.18 13.16 4.13
C PHE A 41 -4.86 12.66 2.86
N CYS A 42 -4.27 12.98 1.71
CA CYS A 42 -4.64 12.34 0.45
C CYS A 42 -3.69 11.16 0.20
N PHE A 43 -4.22 9.97 -0.05
CA PHE A 43 -3.43 8.79 -0.38
C PHE A 43 -3.94 8.18 -1.68
N ASN A 44 -3.05 7.92 -2.64
CA ASN A 44 -3.41 7.43 -3.96
C ASN A 44 -2.76 6.07 -4.18
N ILE A 45 -3.55 5.04 -4.46
CA ILE A 45 -3.08 3.69 -4.75
C ILE A 45 -3.41 3.35 -6.20
N LEU A 46 -2.41 2.94 -6.97
CA LEU A 46 -2.59 2.39 -8.31
C LEU A 46 -2.46 0.86 -8.28
N CYS A 47 -3.55 0.16 -8.57
CA CYS A 47 -3.57 -1.31 -8.66
C CYS A 47 -3.37 -1.76 -10.10
N VAL A 48 -2.20 -2.32 -10.40
CA VAL A 48 -1.85 -2.89 -11.70
C VAL A 48 -1.81 -4.41 -11.61
N GLY A 49 -2.48 -5.09 -12.54
CA GLY A 49 -2.44 -6.55 -12.65
C GLY A 49 -3.59 -7.09 -13.48
N GLU A 50 -3.54 -8.37 -13.83
CA GLU A 50 -4.54 -9.00 -14.70
C GLU A 50 -5.96 -8.95 -14.12
N THR A 51 -6.95 -8.94 -15.02
CA THR A 51 -8.36 -9.04 -14.65
C THR A 51 -8.61 -10.34 -13.88
N GLY A 52 -9.34 -10.27 -12.76
CA GLY A 52 -9.65 -11.46 -11.95
C GLY A 52 -8.59 -11.92 -10.93
N LEU A 53 -7.44 -11.23 -10.81
CA LEU A 53 -6.44 -11.53 -9.76
C LEU A 53 -6.90 -11.23 -8.33
N GLY A 54 -7.99 -10.49 -8.16
CA GLY A 54 -8.51 -10.11 -6.83
C GLY A 54 -8.07 -8.73 -6.36
N LYS A 55 -7.73 -7.81 -7.27
CA LYS A 55 -7.32 -6.42 -6.97
C LYS A 55 -8.35 -5.69 -6.09
N SER A 56 -9.63 -5.69 -6.51
CA SER A 56 -10.72 -5.06 -5.76
C SER A 56 -10.89 -5.69 -4.38
N THR A 57 -10.92 -7.03 -4.32
CA THR A 57 -11.03 -7.77 -3.05
C THR A 57 -9.87 -7.47 -2.11
N LEU A 58 -8.64 -7.33 -2.63
CA LEU A 58 -7.48 -6.96 -1.82
C LEU A 58 -7.67 -5.56 -1.22
N MET A 59 -8.14 -4.59 -2.00
CA MET A 59 -8.43 -3.23 -1.51
C MET A 59 -9.54 -3.25 -0.45
N ASP A 60 -10.63 -3.99 -0.69
CA ASP A 60 -11.71 -4.11 0.29
C ASP A 60 -11.23 -4.73 1.61
N THR A 61 -10.32 -5.70 1.50
CA THR A 61 -9.73 -6.38 2.65
C THR A 61 -8.80 -5.44 3.41
N LEU A 62 -7.95 -4.70 2.69
CA LEU A 62 -6.94 -3.77 3.20
C LEU A 62 -7.56 -2.63 4.02
N PHE A 63 -8.58 -1.98 3.48
CA PHE A 63 -9.24 -0.84 4.13
C PHE A 63 -10.47 -1.24 4.96
N ASN A 64 -10.68 -2.56 5.13
CA ASN A 64 -11.83 -3.10 5.84
C ASN A 64 -13.19 -2.49 5.41
N THR A 65 -13.31 -2.11 4.14
CA THR A 65 -14.43 -1.35 3.60
C THR A 65 -14.81 -1.97 2.27
N LYS A 66 -16.11 -2.15 2.00
CA LYS A 66 -16.55 -2.61 0.68
C LYS A 66 -16.61 -1.41 -0.25
N PHE A 67 -15.67 -1.33 -1.18
CA PHE A 67 -15.68 -0.31 -2.20
C PHE A 67 -16.66 -0.68 -3.31
N GLU A 68 -17.52 0.26 -3.70
CA GLU A 68 -18.49 0.03 -4.78
C GLU A 68 -17.75 -0.14 -6.12
N GLY A 69 -17.91 -1.31 -6.74
CA GLY A 69 -17.29 -1.60 -8.03
C GLY A 69 -17.97 -2.76 -8.74
N GLU A 70 -18.43 -2.51 -9.96
CA GLU A 70 -18.92 -3.57 -10.83
C GLU A 70 -17.78 -4.52 -11.23
N PRO A 71 -18.04 -5.85 -11.27
CA PRO A 71 -17.06 -6.81 -11.73
C PRO A 71 -16.69 -6.51 -13.18
N THR A 72 -15.39 -6.38 -13.41
CA THR A 72 -14.85 -6.06 -14.73
C THR A 72 -14.99 -7.25 -15.67
N GLN A 73 -15.52 -7.02 -16.88
CA GLN A 73 -15.59 -8.06 -17.91
C GLN A 73 -14.22 -8.32 -18.55
N HIS A 74 -13.95 -9.56 -18.92
CA HIS A 74 -12.69 -10.04 -19.51
C HIS A 74 -12.53 -9.76 -21.02
N ASN A 75 -13.41 -8.94 -21.61
CA ASN A 75 -13.46 -8.71 -23.05
C ASN A 75 -13.15 -7.26 -23.43
N GLN A 76 -12.31 -6.59 -22.64
CA GLN A 76 -11.96 -5.20 -22.89
C GLN A 76 -10.96 -5.08 -24.05
N PRO A 77 -11.22 -4.23 -25.06
CA PRO A 77 -10.34 -4.08 -26.23
C PRO A 77 -9.00 -3.40 -25.90
N GLY A 78 -8.88 -2.77 -24.72
CA GLY A 78 -7.67 -2.11 -24.27
C GLY A 78 -7.64 -1.92 -22.76
N VAL A 79 -6.50 -1.44 -22.25
CA VAL A 79 -6.32 -1.15 -20.82
C VAL A 79 -6.89 0.23 -20.51
N THR A 80 -7.82 0.29 -19.57
CA THR A 80 -8.38 1.56 -19.06
C THR A 80 -8.12 1.70 -17.56
N LEU A 81 -8.00 2.94 -17.10
CA LEU A 81 -7.85 3.25 -15.68
C LEU A 81 -9.21 3.71 -15.13
N LYS A 82 -9.66 3.07 -14.06
CA LYS A 82 -10.85 3.47 -13.30
C LYS A 82 -10.41 4.00 -11.94
N SER A 83 -10.54 5.30 -11.73
CA SER A 83 -10.25 5.95 -10.45
C SER A 83 -11.52 6.16 -9.64
N ASN A 84 -11.52 5.68 -8.40
CA ASN A 84 -12.57 5.97 -7.43
C ASN A 84 -11.92 6.65 -6.21
N THR A 85 -12.52 7.74 -5.73
CA THR A 85 -12.07 8.45 -4.53
C THR A 85 -13.04 8.25 -3.40
N TYR A 86 -12.52 7.92 -2.23
CA TYR A 86 -13.24 7.65 -0.99
C TYR A 86 -12.73 8.57 0.10
N GLU A 87 -13.64 9.06 0.94
CA GLU A 87 -13.29 9.79 2.14
C GLU A 87 -13.50 8.86 3.33
N LEU A 88 -12.39 8.39 3.88
CA LEU A 88 -12.33 7.55 5.06
C LEU A 88 -12.01 8.44 6.26
N GLN A 89 -12.61 8.15 7.41
CA GLN A 89 -12.28 8.81 8.67
C GLN A 89 -11.95 7.76 9.70
N GLU A 90 -10.71 7.79 10.18
CA GLU A 90 -10.26 6.94 11.28
C GLU A 90 -9.93 7.83 12.48
N SER A 91 -10.72 7.68 13.55
CA SER A 91 -10.70 8.56 14.72
C SER A 91 -10.85 10.06 14.36
N ASN A 92 -9.78 10.85 14.49
CA ASN A 92 -9.75 12.29 14.21
C ASN A 92 -9.02 12.63 12.89
N VAL A 93 -8.56 11.62 12.15
CA VAL A 93 -7.83 11.79 10.90
C VAL A 93 -8.79 11.56 9.74
N ARG A 94 -8.84 12.52 8.81
CA ARG A 94 -9.56 12.37 7.53
C ARG A 94 -8.59 11.92 6.45
N LEU A 95 -8.88 10.79 5.83
CA LEU A 95 -8.11 10.23 4.73
C LEU A 95 -8.94 10.31 3.43
N LYS A 96 -8.43 11.04 2.45
CA LYS A 96 -8.94 11.02 1.08
C LYS A 96 -8.17 9.97 0.29
N LEU A 97 -8.71 8.76 0.22
CA LEU A 97 -8.13 7.64 -0.51
C LEU A 97 -8.61 7.65 -1.97
N THR A 98 -7.70 7.72 -2.93
CA THR A 98 -8.02 7.47 -4.35
C THR A 98 -7.45 6.13 -4.77
N VAL A 99 -8.33 5.18 -5.09
CA VAL A 99 -7.94 3.88 -5.63
C VAL A 99 -8.11 3.92 -7.15
N VAL A 100 -7.02 3.78 -7.87
CA VAL A 100 -6.97 3.69 -9.33
C VAL A 100 -6.76 2.23 -9.72
N ASN A 101 -7.74 1.63 -10.38
CA ASN A 101 -7.68 0.24 -10.83
C ASN A 101 -7.47 0.16 -12.34
N THR A 102 -6.64 -0.78 -12.76
CA THR A 102 -6.50 -1.18 -14.16
C THR A 102 -7.59 -2.18 -14.56
N VAL A 103 -8.27 -1.88 -15.67
CA VAL A 103 -9.32 -2.69 -16.30
C VAL A 103 -8.81 -3.14 -17.66
N GLY A 104 -8.96 -4.42 -18.00
CA GLY A 104 -8.53 -4.95 -19.31
C GLY A 104 -7.04 -5.28 -19.41
N PHE A 105 -6.29 -5.19 -18.30
CA PHE A 105 -4.86 -5.53 -18.29
C PHE A 105 -4.68 -7.04 -18.50
N GLY A 106 -3.96 -7.42 -19.56
CA GLY A 106 -3.72 -8.83 -19.91
C GLY A 106 -4.84 -9.53 -20.69
N ASP A 107 -5.96 -8.85 -20.98
CA ASP A 107 -7.13 -9.44 -21.67
C ASP A 107 -6.98 -9.48 -23.22
N GLN A 108 -6.02 -8.73 -23.79
CA GLN A 108 -5.81 -8.68 -25.25
C GLN A 108 -5.07 -9.93 -25.76
N ILE A 109 -5.62 -10.54 -26.82
CA ILE A 109 -5.05 -11.71 -27.52
C ILE A 109 -3.83 -11.31 -28.38
N ASN A 110 -3.76 -10.06 -28.86
CA ASN A 110 -2.60 -9.55 -29.59
C ASN A 110 -1.42 -9.28 -28.65
N LYS A 111 -0.71 -10.35 -28.33
CA LYS A 111 0.69 -10.34 -27.91
C LYS A 111 1.47 -10.62 -29.19
N GLU A 112 2.13 -9.63 -29.79
CA GLU A 112 3.02 -9.87 -30.95
C GLU A 112 4.23 -10.79 -30.64
N ASP A 113 4.25 -11.44 -29.47
CA ASP A 113 5.08 -12.59 -29.11
C ASP A 113 4.25 -13.74 -28.51
N SER A 114 3.22 -14.19 -29.24
CA SER A 114 2.33 -15.31 -28.86
C SER A 114 2.99 -16.71 -28.95
N TYR A 115 4.18 -16.89 -28.35
CA TYR A 115 4.76 -18.22 -28.11
C TYR A 115 5.23 -18.48 -26.67
N LYS A 116 4.94 -17.57 -25.72
CA LYS A 116 5.11 -17.84 -24.28
C LYS A 116 3.82 -17.62 -23.50
N SER A 117 2.77 -18.37 -23.87
CA SER A 117 1.61 -18.52 -22.98
C SER A 117 1.99 -19.50 -21.87
N ILE A 118 2.50 -19.00 -20.75
CA ILE A 118 2.73 -19.81 -19.55
C ILE A 118 1.59 -19.53 -18.57
N HIS A 119 0.69 -20.51 -18.47
CA HIS A 119 -0.37 -20.62 -17.47
C HIS A 119 0.21 -20.92 -16.08
N PRO A 120 -0.59 -20.85 -14.98
CA PRO A 120 -0.09 -20.69 -13.62
C PRO A 120 0.59 -21.97 -13.12
N GLN A 121 1.91 -22.04 -13.31
CA GLN A 121 2.74 -23.19 -12.94
C GLN A 121 3.98 -22.78 -12.12
N GLY A 122 3.94 -21.63 -11.42
CA GLY A 122 5.10 -21.17 -10.64
C GLY A 122 6.30 -20.82 -11.52
N HIS A 123 6.05 -20.44 -12.77
CA HIS A 123 7.07 -19.97 -13.70
C HIS A 123 7.21 -18.44 -13.64
N SER A 124 8.28 -17.93 -14.26
CA SER A 124 8.78 -16.55 -14.27
C SER A 124 7.72 -15.44 -14.37
N LEU A 125 8.09 -14.20 -14.02
CA LEU A 125 7.28 -13.01 -14.28
C LEU A 125 6.86 -12.98 -15.75
N LYS A 126 5.60 -12.61 -15.99
CA LYS A 126 5.12 -12.43 -17.36
C LYS A 126 5.85 -11.24 -17.97
N SER A 127 6.19 -11.33 -19.24
CA SER A 127 6.85 -10.24 -19.97
C SER A 127 6.04 -8.95 -19.93
N LEU A 128 4.70 -9.05 -19.92
CA LEU A 128 3.81 -7.91 -19.76
C LEU A 128 4.02 -7.19 -18.41
N ASP A 129 4.11 -7.95 -17.31
CA ASP A 129 4.32 -7.40 -15.98
C ASP A 129 5.68 -6.70 -15.90
N LEU A 130 6.71 -7.32 -16.47
CA LEU A 130 8.07 -6.79 -16.48
C LEU A 130 8.17 -5.48 -17.25
N VAL A 131 7.63 -5.44 -18.47
CA VAL A 131 7.59 -4.21 -19.29
C VAL A 131 6.79 -3.12 -18.61
N THR A 132 5.69 -3.46 -17.96
CA THR A 132 4.84 -2.50 -17.26
C THR A 132 5.55 -1.92 -16.04
N MET A 133 6.13 -2.77 -15.19
CA MET A 133 6.89 -2.31 -14.02
C MET A 133 8.10 -1.47 -14.45
N LYS A 134 8.81 -1.86 -15.51
CA LYS A 134 9.94 -1.08 -16.04
C LYS A 134 9.56 0.30 -16.59
N LYS A 135 8.31 0.48 -17.02
CA LYS A 135 7.79 1.80 -17.46
C LYS A 135 7.30 2.67 -16.29
N LEU A 136 7.02 2.05 -15.15
CA LEU A 136 6.45 2.68 -13.96
C LEU A 136 7.48 2.95 -12.86
N ASP A 137 8.60 2.22 -12.82
CA ASP A 137 9.59 2.25 -11.75
C ASP A 137 10.16 3.65 -11.47
N SER A 138 10.34 4.45 -12.52
CA SER A 138 10.81 5.84 -12.45
C SER A 138 9.73 6.87 -12.08
N LYS A 139 8.46 6.46 -11.99
CA LYS A 139 7.32 7.37 -11.81
C LYS A 139 6.55 7.14 -10.52
N VAL A 140 6.55 5.92 -10.01
CA VAL A 140 5.77 5.52 -8.84
C VAL A 140 6.55 4.52 -8.00
N ASN A 141 6.26 4.53 -6.69
CA ASN A 141 6.77 3.53 -5.76
C ASN A 141 6.07 2.18 -6.01
N ILE A 142 6.79 1.22 -6.58
CA ILE A 142 6.25 -0.10 -6.91
C ILE A 142 6.41 -1.05 -5.73
N ILE A 143 5.29 -1.56 -5.20
CA ILE A 143 5.29 -2.64 -4.19
C ILE A 143 4.78 -3.92 -4.86
N PRO A 144 5.64 -4.92 -5.11
CA PRO A 144 5.21 -6.15 -5.75
C PRO A 144 4.44 -7.05 -4.76
N ILE A 145 3.28 -7.55 -5.21
CA ILE A 145 2.37 -8.38 -4.42
C ILE A 145 2.05 -9.67 -5.19
N VAL A 146 2.22 -10.82 -4.55
CA VAL A 146 1.74 -12.12 -5.02
C VAL A 146 0.30 -12.31 -4.52
N ALA A 147 -0.66 -12.10 -5.43
CA ALA A 147 -2.08 -12.29 -5.12
C ALA A 147 -2.46 -13.77 -5.05
N LYS A 148 -3.55 -14.07 -4.31
CA LYS A 148 -4.09 -15.43 -4.14
C LYS A 148 -3.02 -16.44 -3.72
N SER A 149 -2.17 -16.06 -2.77
CA SER A 149 -1.05 -16.89 -2.34
C SER A 149 -1.48 -18.23 -1.73
N ASP A 150 -2.75 -18.35 -1.33
CA ASP A 150 -3.40 -19.58 -0.89
C ASP A 150 -3.52 -20.66 -1.98
N ALA A 151 -3.33 -20.31 -3.25
CA ALA A 151 -3.28 -21.26 -4.36
C ALA A 151 -1.88 -21.93 -4.54
N ILE A 152 -0.86 -21.48 -3.81
CA ILE A 152 0.53 -21.93 -3.97
C ILE A 152 1.00 -22.54 -2.64
N SER A 153 1.71 -23.67 -2.68
CA SER A 153 2.26 -24.23 -1.44
C SER A 153 3.37 -23.34 -0.86
N LYS A 154 3.61 -23.41 0.46
CA LYS A 154 4.64 -22.57 1.12
C LYS A 154 6.04 -22.75 0.51
N SER A 155 6.42 -23.97 0.15
CA SER A 155 7.73 -24.27 -0.44
C SER A 155 7.86 -23.75 -1.87
N GLU A 156 6.79 -23.80 -2.66
CA GLU A 156 6.74 -23.21 -3.99
C GLU A 156 6.72 -21.69 -3.94
N LEU A 157 5.98 -21.11 -2.99
CA LEU A 157 5.88 -19.67 -2.79
C LEU A 157 7.25 -19.07 -2.45
N ALA A 158 8.03 -19.71 -1.57
CA ALA A 158 9.39 -19.26 -1.25
C ALA A 158 10.29 -19.23 -2.49
N LYS A 159 10.26 -20.28 -3.31
CA LYS A 159 11.01 -20.34 -4.58
C LYS A 159 10.51 -19.28 -5.57
N PHE A 160 9.19 -19.05 -5.61
CA PHE A 160 8.56 -18.09 -6.49
C PHE A 160 8.93 -16.65 -6.13
N LYS A 161 8.95 -16.30 -4.83
CA LYS A 161 9.42 -14.99 -4.35
C LYS A 161 10.86 -14.71 -4.77
N ILE A 162 11.77 -15.66 -4.51
CA ILE A 162 13.19 -15.53 -4.90
C ILE A 162 13.32 -15.29 -6.40
N LYS A 163 12.53 -16.01 -7.20
CA LYS A 163 12.52 -15.90 -8.64
C LYS A 163 12.03 -14.53 -9.13
N ILE A 164 10.91 -14.05 -8.59
CA ILE A 164 10.39 -12.70 -8.89
C ILE A 164 11.45 -11.64 -8.57
N THR A 165 12.02 -11.67 -7.37
CA THR A 165 13.02 -10.69 -6.94
C THR A 165 14.26 -10.72 -7.85
N SER A 166 14.75 -11.91 -8.20
CA SER A 166 15.88 -12.07 -9.12
C SER A 166 15.59 -11.54 -10.52
N GLU A 167 14.38 -11.77 -11.05
CA GLU A 167 13.98 -11.28 -12.36
C GLU A 167 13.80 -9.75 -12.39
N LEU A 168 13.26 -9.15 -11.32
CA LEU A 168 13.16 -7.69 -11.19
C LEU A 168 14.56 -7.04 -11.19
N VAL A 169 15.49 -7.59 -10.38
CA VAL A 169 16.86 -7.07 -10.29
C VAL A 169 17.61 -7.23 -11.61
N SER A 170 17.54 -8.40 -12.24
CA SER A 170 18.26 -8.66 -13.51
C SER A 170 17.77 -7.79 -14.66
N ASN A 171 16.51 -7.34 -14.63
CA ASN A 171 15.95 -6.41 -15.61
C ASN A 171 16.03 -4.93 -15.16
N GLY A 172 16.68 -4.69 -14.01
CA GLY A 172 16.89 -3.35 -13.44
C GLY A 172 15.60 -2.62 -13.08
N VAL A 173 14.53 -3.35 -12.75
CA VAL A 173 13.27 -2.75 -12.29
C VAL A 173 13.45 -2.32 -10.84
N GLN A 174 13.26 -1.03 -10.58
CA GLN A 174 13.32 -0.50 -9.21
C GLN A 174 11.98 -0.69 -8.51
N ILE A 175 12.00 -1.43 -7.40
CA ILE A 175 10.86 -1.56 -6.49
C ILE A 175 11.10 -0.74 -5.24
N TYR A 176 10.03 -0.33 -4.59
CA TYR A 176 10.09 0.38 -3.32
C TYR A 176 10.72 -0.52 -2.25
N GLN A 177 11.74 0.02 -1.59
CA GLN A 177 12.35 -0.57 -0.40
C GLN A 177 12.14 0.39 0.76
N PHE A 178 11.76 -0.14 1.90
CA PHE A 178 11.59 0.66 3.09
C PHE A 178 12.96 1.19 3.53
N PRO A 179 13.09 2.51 3.78
CA PRO A 179 14.35 3.09 4.22
C PRO A 179 14.82 2.47 5.53
N THR A 180 16.09 2.12 5.61
CA THR A 180 16.72 1.56 6.83
C THR A 180 17.71 2.52 7.46
N ASP A 181 17.70 3.79 7.04
CA ASP A 181 18.66 4.80 7.47
C ASP A 181 18.43 5.24 8.92
N ASP A 182 17.18 5.19 9.38
CA ASP A 182 16.80 5.49 10.76
C ASP A 182 16.86 4.20 11.61
N GLU A 183 17.82 4.15 12.54
CA GLU A 183 18.04 3.02 13.44
C GLU A 183 16.80 2.63 14.25
N SER A 184 15.89 3.57 14.54
CA SER A 184 14.68 3.31 15.34
C SER A 184 13.66 2.43 14.62
N VAL A 185 13.68 2.44 13.28
CA VAL A 185 12.76 1.67 12.43
C VAL A 185 13.50 0.69 11.50
N ALA A 186 14.83 0.72 11.47
CA ALA A 186 15.67 -0.09 10.57
C ALA A 186 15.40 -1.60 10.70
N GLU A 187 15.25 -2.12 11.91
CA GLU A 187 14.97 -3.55 12.13
C GLU A 187 13.61 -3.97 11.55
N ILE A 188 12.59 -3.13 11.78
CA ILE A 188 11.23 -3.35 11.26
C ILE A 188 11.26 -3.26 9.73
N ASN A 189 11.89 -2.23 9.17
CA ASN A 189 11.93 -2.00 7.73
C ASN A 189 12.76 -3.04 6.99
N SER A 190 13.87 -3.51 7.56
CA SER A 190 14.65 -4.64 7.05
C SER A 190 13.81 -5.92 7.02
N THR A 191 13.05 -6.17 8.09
CA THR A 191 12.12 -7.29 8.14
C THR A 191 11.06 -7.15 7.04
N MET A 192 10.46 -5.97 6.85
CA MET A 192 9.46 -5.73 5.79
C MET A 192 10.05 -5.94 4.38
N ASN A 193 11.26 -5.45 4.13
CA ASN A 193 11.99 -5.67 2.88
C ASN A 193 12.23 -7.17 2.61
N SER A 194 12.51 -7.98 3.64
CA SER A 194 12.70 -9.43 3.48
C SER A 194 11.43 -10.20 3.07
N HIS A 195 10.24 -9.62 3.30
CA HIS A 195 8.97 -10.23 2.93
C HIS A 195 8.55 -9.93 1.48
N LEU A 196 9.23 -8.99 0.80
CA LEU A 196 8.94 -8.64 -0.58
C LEU A 196 9.32 -9.78 -1.55
N PRO A 197 8.47 -10.08 -2.55
CA PRO A 197 7.11 -9.57 -2.74
C PRO A 197 6.11 -10.13 -1.72
N PHE A 198 5.17 -9.30 -1.24
CA PHE A 198 4.19 -9.73 -0.23
C PHE A 198 3.22 -10.75 -0.81
N ALA A 199 3.06 -11.89 -0.14
CA ALA A 199 2.12 -12.93 -0.56
C ALA A 199 0.81 -12.76 0.20
N VAL A 200 -0.25 -12.33 -0.49
CA VAL A 200 -1.51 -11.91 0.16
C VAL A 200 -2.71 -12.74 -0.28
N VAL A 201 -3.63 -12.89 0.65
CA VAL A 201 -4.96 -13.47 0.43
C VAL A 201 -5.99 -12.42 0.79
N GLY A 202 -6.85 -12.05 -0.15
CA GLY A 202 -7.99 -11.15 0.11
C GLY A 202 -9.25 -11.95 0.43
N SER A 203 -10.02 -11.51 1.44
CA SER A 203 -11.37 -12.01 1.70
C SER A 203 -12.21 -10.95 2.38
N THR A 204 -13.45 -10.79 1.91
CA THR A 204 -14.50 -9.99 2.56
C THR A 204 -15.45 -10.84 3.40
N GLU A 205 -15.30 -12.17 3.37
CA GLU A 205 -16.14 -13.09 4.12
C GLU A 205 -15.57 -13.32 5.51
N GLU A 206 -16.44 -13.29 6.52
CA GLU A 206 -16.07 -13.61 7.89
C GLU A 206 -16.54 -15.01 8.26
N VAL A 207 -15.63 -15.80 8.83
CA VAL A 207 -15.90 -17.14 9.31
C VAL A 207 -15.70 -17.17 10.82
N LYS A 208 -16.61 -17.81 11.54
CA LYS A 208 -16.48 -18.02 12.98
C LYS A 208 -15.47 -19.14 13.25
N ILE A 209 -14.33 -18.79 13.84
CA ILE A 209 -13.31 -19.75 14.27
C ILE A 209 -13.18 -19.66 15.79
N GLY A 210 -13.69 -20.67 16.49
CA GLY A 210 -13.86 -20.64 17.94
C GLY A 210 -14.84 -19.53 18.37
N ASN A 211 -14.35 -18.58 19.17
CA ASN A 211 -15.16 -17.47 19.69
C ASN A 211 -14.94 -16.14 18.94
N LYS A 212 -14.19 -16.14 17.84
CA LYS A 212 -13.90 -14.92 17.07
C LYS A 212 -14.42 -15.04 15.64
N MET A 213 -14.99 -13.94 15.15
CA MET A 213 -15.23 -13.74 13.72
C MET A 213 -13.92 -13.27 13.10
N VAL A 214 -13.46 -13.95 12.05
CA VAL A 214 -12.23 -13.60 11.36
C VAL A 214 -12.45 -13.62 9.86
N LYS A 215 -11.84 -12.67 9.14
CA LYS A 215 -11.84 -12.70 7.68
C LYS A 215 -11.07 -13.91 7.18
N ALA A 216 -11.72 -14.74 6.39
CA ALA A 216 -11.14 -15.99 5.92
C ALA A 216 -11.73 -16.44 4.58
N ARG A 217 -11.03 -17.33 3.89
CA ARG A 217 -11.55 -18.09 2.75
C ARG A 217 -11.81 -19.52 3.19
N GLN A 218 -13.04 -19.98 2.99
CA GLN A 218 -13.45 -21.34 3.33
C GLN A 218 -13.26 -22.26 2.11
N TYR A 219 -12.53 -23.35 2.32
CA TYR A 219 -12.37 -24.42 1.34
C TYR A 219 -12.89 -25.75 1.92
N PRO A 220 -13.19 -26.75 1.07
CA PRO A 220 -13.56 -28.09 1.54
C PRO A 220 -12.48 -28.75 2.42
N TRP A 221 -11.22 -28.39 2.22
CA TRP A 221 -10.07 -28.94 2.94
C TRP A 221 -9.58 -28.09 4.11
N GLY A 222 -10.20 -26.92 4.37
CA GLY A 222 -9.81 -26.07 5.49
C GLY A 222 -10.13 -24.59 5.31
N THR A 223 -9.70 -23.78 6.26
CA THR A 223 -10.01 -22.35 6.32
C THR A 223 -8.72 -21.53 6.30
N VAL A 224 -8.59 -20.63 5.33
CA VAL A 224 -7.43 -19.73 5.21
C VAL A 224 -7.79 -18.38 5.83
N GLN A 225 -7.28 -18.14 7.03
CA GLN A 225 -7.43 -16.85 7.73
C GLN A 225 -6.53 -15.78 7.09
N VAL A 226 -7.11 -14.64 6.73
CA VAL A 226 -6.41 -13.52 6.09
C VAL A 226 -5.41 -12.87 7.03
N GLU A 227 -5.80 -12.62 8.29
CA GLU A 227 -4.93 -11.94 9.25
C GLU A 227 -3.92 -12.88 9.94
N ASN A 228 -3.82 -14.14 9.53
CA ASN A 228 -2.89 -15.07 10.13
C ASN A 228 -1.56 -15.07 9.37
N GLU A 229 -0.48 -14.65 10.04
CA GLU A 229 0.87 -14.55 9.47
C GLU A 229 1.44 -15.91 9.03
N ASN A 230 0.94 -17.02 9.58
CA ASN A 230 1.31 -18.36 9.13
C ASN A 230 0.64 -18.74 7.80
N HIS A 231 -0.37 -17.99 7.36
CA HIS A 231 -1.14 -18.25 6.13
C HIS A 231 -0.79 -17.27 5.01
N CYS A 232 -0.60 -15.99 5.31
CA CYS A 232 -0.19 -14.99 4.33
C CYS A 232 0.41 -13.73 4.97
N ASP A 233 1.08 -12.92 4.15
CA ASP A 233 1.77 -11.69 4.56
C ASP A 233 0.83 -10.46 4.60
N PHE A 234 -0.48 -10.68 4.69
CA PHE A 234 -1.47 -9.60 4.60
C PHE A 234 -1.25 -8.54 5.67
N ARG A 235 -0.88 -8.91 6.90
CA ARG A 235 -0.58 -7.94 7.96
C ARG A 235 0.63 -7.07 7.63
N GLN A 236 1.66 -7.65 7.03
CA GLN A 236 2.87 -6.90 6.65
C GLN A 236 2.53 -5.96 5.47
N ALA A 237 1.77 -6.44 4.48
CA ALA A 237 1.28 -5.60 3.39
C ALA A 237 0.34 -4.48 3.88
N ALA A 238 -0.50 -4.74 4.89
CA ALA A 238 -1.41 -3.76 5.47
C ALA A 238 -0.69 -2.70 6.30
N ARG A 239 0.28 -3.11 7.12
CA ARG A 239 1.14 -2.18 7.87
C ARG A 239 1.94 -1.25 6.94
N ASN A 240 2.34 -1.73 5.76
CA ASN A 240 2.97 -0.86 4.76
C ASN A 240 2.03 0.27 4.31
N ALA A 241 0.78 -0.06 4.01
CA ALA A 241 -0.22 0.94 3.62
C ALA A 241 -0.47 1.95 4.75
N ASP A 242 -0.58 1.48 6.00
CA ASP A 242 -0.83 2.33 7.18
C ASP A 242 0.37 3.24 7.54
N GLN A 243 1.61 2.74 7.41
CA GLN A 243 2.81 3.58 7.60
C GLN A 243 2.85 4.76 6.62
N SER A 244 2.22 4.65 5.44
CA SER A 244 2.11 5.77 4.50
C SER A 244 1.06 6.82 4.90
N GLU A 245 0.08 6.47 5.74
CA GLU A 245 -0.97 7.38 6.23
C GLU A 245 -0.45 8.35 7.32
N HIS A 246 0.53 7.90 8.11
CA HIS A 246 1.13 8.69 9.18
C HIS A 246 2.29 9.60 8.73
N GLY A 247 2.45 9.80 7.41
CA GLY A 247 3.56 10.59 6.85
C GLY A 247 4.85 9.80 6.64
N GLY A 248 4.76 8.48 6.49
CA GLY A 248 5.91 7.61 6.27
C GLY A 248 6.67 7.89 4.96
N PRO A 249 7.89 7.32 4.85
CA PRO A 249 8.85 7.62 3.78
C PRO A 249 8.30 7.43 2.36
N ALA A 250 7.38 6.49 2.14
CA ALA A 250 6.75 6.24 0.84
C ALA A 250 6.07 7.47 0.21
N ARG A 251 5.67 8.47 1.03
CA ARG A 251 5.10 9.74 0.55
C ARG A 251 6.18 10.82 0.33
N ALA A 252 7.28 10.77 1.08
CA ALA A 252 8.41 11.69 0.96
C ALA A 252 9.32 11.35 -0.24
N ASP A 253 9.41 10.06 -0.58
CA ASP A 253 10.25 9.54 -1.66
C ASP A 253 9.55 9.51 -3.02
N ALA A 254 8.26 9.88 -3.08
CA ALA A 254 7.60 10.12 -4.35
C ALA A 254 8.33 11.28 -5.05
N HIS A 255 9.03 10.96 -6.15
CA HIS A 255 9.80 11.93 -6.93
C HIS A 255 9.02 13.24 -7.07
N PRO A 256 9.64 14.40 -6.76
CA PRO A 256 8.96 15.68 -6.85
C PRO A 256 8.39 15.81 -8.26
N SER A 257 7.07 15.87 -8.32
CA SER A 257 6.27 15.87 -9.53
C SER A 257 6.80 16.83 -10.58
N LEU A 258 6.72 16.42 -11.85
CA LEU A 258 6.59 17.33 -12.98
C LEU A 258 5.41 18.29 -12.77
#